data_AF-A0A354HHQ4-F1
#
_entry.id   AF-A0A354HHQ4-F1
#
_cell.length_a   1.000
_cell.length_b   1.000
_cell.length_c   1.000
_cell.angle_alpha   90.00
_cell.angle_beta   90.00
_cell.angle_gamma   90.00
#
_symmetry.space_group_name_H-M   'P 1'
#
loop_
_entity.id
_entity.type
_entity.pdbx_description
1 polymer ?
#
loop_
_entity_poly.entity_id
_entity_poly.type
_entity_poly.pdbx_seq_one_letter_code
_entity_poly.pdbx_strand_id
1 'polypeptide(L)'
;MENKDISSKHKFIPPVLRSILKILAWAVLIPVFLVCLAAVLWQLLVVIDRIPKAVACESYGEYTAELLAVGSPDWPFGSQDGQIVLKKNGFSVCRSDFTLRNDGIMMSEDNWDVEWEEDKAVITICGEEQKDKIFLLYYDGLTVVKKTLNEISFSGFVFCMIL
;
A
#
# COMPACT_ATOMS: atom_id res chain seq x y z
N MET A 1 -34.83 -34.12 63.86
CA MET A 1 -35.52 -34.86 62.78
C MET A 1 -35.87 -33.84 61.70
N GLU A 2 -34.87 -33.34 60.98
CA GLU A 2 -34.30 -33.91 59.75
C GLU A 2 -35.30 -33.88 58.59
N ASN A 3 -35.35 -32.71 57.92
CA ASN A 3 -35.98 -32.53 56.62
C ASN A 3 -34.86 -32.67 55.57
N LYS A 4 -34.41 -33.91 55.34
CA LYS A 4 -33.57 -34.26 54.20
C LYS A 4 -34.48 -34.65 53.06
N ASP A 5 -34.87 -33.68 52.24
CA ASP A 5 -35.12 -33.93 50.81
C ASP A 5 -35.14 -32.62 50.05
N ILE A 6 -34.07 -31.84 50.23
CA ILE A 6 -33.55 -31.00 49.15
C ILE A 6 -32.74 -31.94 48.23
N SER A 7 -33.41 -33.00 47.74
CA SER A 7 -32.85 -33.87 46.70
C SER A 7 -32.82 -33.04 45.44
N SER A 8 -31.61 -32.57 45.14
CA SER A 8 -31.27 -31.79 43.97
C SER A 8 -31.96 -32.38 42.75
N LYS A 9 -32.93 -31.66 42.18
CA LYS A 9 -33.41 -31.96 40.83
C LYS A 9 -32.29 -31.59 39.87
N HIS A 10 -31.25 -32.42 39.83
CA HIS A 10 -30.25 -32.41 38.79
C HIS A 10 -31.02 -32.70 37.51
N LYS A 11 -31.24 -31.65 36.72
CA LYS A 11 -32.00 -31.66 35.47
C LYS A 11 -31.36 -32.73 34.57
N PHE A 12 -31.95 -33.92 34.55
CA PHE A 12 -31.44 -35.05 33.76
C PHE A 12 -31.67 -34.71 32.29
N ILE A 13 -30.63 -34.20 31.63
CA ILE A 13 -30.66 -33.89 30.21
C ILE A 13 -30.40 -35.20 29.48
N PRO A 14 -31.36 -35.73 28.70
CA PRO A 14 -31.17 -37.00 28.01
C PRO A 14 -29.99 -36.88 27.02
N PRO A 15 -29.21 -37.95 26.84
CA PRO A 15 -27.98 -37.93 26.04
C PRO A 15 -28.21 -37.42 24.61
N VAL A 16 -29.39 -37.67 24.04
CA VAL A 16 -29.80 -37.21 22.71
C VAL A 16 -29.96 -35.69 22.64
N LEU A 17 -30.58 -35.05 23.64
CA LEU A 17 -30.79 -33.60 23.65
C LEU A 17 -29.47 -32.82 23.78
N ARG A 18 -28.53 -33.36 24.57
CA ARG A 18 -27.17 -32.80 24.67
C ARG A 18 -26.43 -32.85 23.32
N SER A 19 -26.65 -33.89 22.51
CA SER A 19 -26.05 -34.02 21.18
C SER A 19 -26.67 -33.05 20.18
N ILE A 20 -27.99 -32.86 20.20
CA ILE A 20 -28.68 -31.89 19.33
C ILE A 20 -28.23 -30.45 19.62
N LEU A 21 -28.12 -30.08 20.91
CA LEU A 21 -27.65 -28.74 21.31
C LEU A 21 -26.22 -28.45 20.83
N LYS A 22 -25.33 -29.45 20.85
CA LYS A 22 -23.97 -29.31 20.31
C LYS A 22 -23.98 -29.08 18.80
N ILE A 23 -24.80 -29.83 18.05
CA ILE A 23 -24.88 -29.69 16.59
C ILE A 23 -25.35 -28.28 16.23
N LEU A 24 -26.38 -27.77 16.91
CA LEU A 24 -26.87 -26.40 16.72
C LEU A 24 -25.80 -25.36 17.07
N ALA A 25 -25.05 -25.56 18.15
CA ALA A 25 -23.94 -24.68 18.51
C ALA A 25 -22.84 -24.67 17.44
N TRP A 26 -22.41 -25.84 16.95
CA TRP A 26 -21.42 -25.95 15.87
C TRP A 26 -21.90 -25.35 14.55
N ALA A 27 -23.20 -25.48 14.23
CA ALA A 27 -23.79 -24.90 13.04
C ALA A 27 -23.69 -23.37 12.99
N VAL A 28 -23.55 -22.70 14.15
CA VAL A 28 -23.32 -21.25 14.24
C VAL A 28 -21.82 -20.93 14.38
N LEU A 29 -21.09 -21.68 15.20
CA LEU A 29 -19.67 -21.43 15.45
C LEU A 29 -18.79 -21.65 14.21
N ILE A 30 -19.10 -22.66 13.38
CA ILE A 30 -18.31 -22.97 12.19
C ILE A 30 -18.40 -21.83 11.15
N PRO A 31 -19.58 -21.33 10.73
CA PRO A 31 -19.66 -20.19 9.82
C PRO A 31 -18.97 -18.93 10.35
N VAL A 32 -19.13 -18.61 11.63
CA VAL A 32 -18.46 -17.46 12.25
C VAL A 32 -16.95 -17.63 12.16
N PHE A 33 -16.44 -18.82 12.47
CA PHE A 33 -15.01 -19.13 12.35
C PHE A 33 -14.52 -19.00 10.90
N LEU A 34 -15.29 -19.49 9.92
CA LEU A 34 -14.95 -19.35 8.50
C LEU A 34 -14.91 -17.88 8.04
N VAL A 35 -15.87 -17.06 8.49
CA VAL A 35 -15.86 -15.61 8.20
C VAL A 35 -14.65 -14.94 8.84
N CYS A 36 -14.30 -15.29 10.08
CA CYS A 36 -13.08 -14.80 10.72
C CYS A 36 -11.82 -15.21 9.95
N LEU A 37 -11.72 -16.47 9.52
CA LEU A 37 -10.61 -16.94 8.69
C LEU A 37 -10.52 -16.19 7.36
N ALA A 38 -11.66 -15.97 6.68
CA ALA A 38 -11.71 -15.21 5.44
C ALA A 38 -11.28 -13.75 5.65
N ALA A 39 -11.70 -13.12 6.75
CA ALA A 39 -11.29 -11.76 7.10
C ALA A 39 -9.78 -11.69 7.37
N VAL A 40 -9.21 -12.65 8.11
CA VAL A 40 -7.75 -12.71 8.34
C VAL A 40 -7.01 -12.91 7.02
N LEU A 41 -7.48 -13.83 6.16
CA LEU A 41 -6.88 -14.06 4.84
C LEU A 41 -6.92 -12.79 3.99
N TRP A 42 -8.04 -12.07 3.99
CA TRP A 42 -8.18 -10.79 3.29
C TRP A 42 -7.19 -9.75 3.79
N GLN A 43 -7.02 -9.61 5.11
CA GLN A 43 -6.04 -8.70 5.70
C GLN A 43 -4.60 -9.06 5.27
N LEU A 44 -4.26 -10.36 5.22
CA LEU A 44 -2.96 -10.81 4.72
C LEU A 44 -2.75 -10.43 3.25
N LEU A 45 -3.76 -10.60 2.41
CA LEU A 45 -3.68 -10.21 0.99
C LEU A 45 -3.47 -8.70 0.83
N VAL A 46 -4.18 -7.88 1.59
CA VAL A 46 -4.02 -6.41 1.58
C VAL A 46 -2.61 -6.01 2.01
N VAL A 47 -2.08 -6.66 3.06
CA VAL A 47 -0.71 -6.37 3.53
C VAL A 47 0.33 -6.75 2.49
N ILE A 48 0.17 -7.90 1.82
CA ILE A 48 1.08 -8.36 0.75
C ILE A 48 1.04 -7.41 -0.45
N ASP A 49 -0.15 -6.94 -0.82
CA ASP A 49 -0.32 -6.02 -1.94
C ASP A 49 0.42 -4.69 -1.68
N ARG A 50 0.33 -4.16 -0.46
CA ARG A 50 0.94 -2.89 -0.03
C ARG A 50 2.45 -2.95 0.19
N ILE A 51 3.13 -4.05 -0.15
CA ILE A 51 4.60 -4.12 -0.12
C ILE A 51 5.16 -3.32 -1.31
N PRO A 52 6.06 -2.33 -1.08
CA PRO A 52 6.69 -1.59 -2.16
C PRO A 52 7.48 -2.50 -3.10
N LYS A 53 7.25 -2.37 -4.41
CA LYS A 53 7.94 -3.11 -5.46
C LYS A 53 8.66 -2.12 -6.36
N ALA A 54 9.95 -2.36 -6.62
CA ALA A 54 10.71 -1.53 -7.54
C ALA A 54 10.16 -1.67 -8.97
N VAL A 55 9.83 -0.54 -9.57
CA VAL A 55 9.34 -0.43 -10.95
C VAL A 55 10.49 -0.01 -11.85
N ALA A 56 11.24 1.00 -11.44
CA ALA A 56 12.34 1.55 -12.21
C ALA A 56 13.45 2.06 -11.29
N CYS A 57 14.67 2.09 -11.83
CA CYS A 57 15.84 2.60 -11.13
C CYS A 57 16.79 3.31 -12.09
N GLU A 58 17.32 4.44 -11.64
CA GLU A 58 18.33 5.21 -12.36
C GLU A 58 19.50 5.53 -11.45
N SER A 59 20.72 5.45 -11.98
CA SER A 59 21.94 5.70 -11.20
C SER A 59 22.80 6.77 -11.83
N TYR A 60 23.32 7.66 -10.99
CA TYR A 60 24.25 8.71 -11.37
C TYR A 60 25.39 8.79 -10.35
N GLY A 61 26.56 8.30 -10.77
CA GLY A 61 27.73 8.21 -9.89
C GLY A 61 27.47 7.31 -8.68
N GLU A 62 27.54 7.88 -7.48
CA GLU A 62 27.28 7.18 -6.21
C GLU A 62 25.80 7.19 -5.80
N TYR A 63 24.94 7.88 -6.55
CA TYR A 63 23.53 8.04 -6.25
C TYR A 63 22.66 7.12 -7.11
N THR A 64 21.55 6.65 -6.53
CA THR A 64 20.54 5.85 -7.23
C THR A 64 19.15 6.35 -6.83
N ALA A 65 18.34 6.70 -7.81
CA ALA A 65 16.91 6.97 -7.65
C ALA A 65 16.11 5.70 -7.96
N GLU A 66 15.17 5.35 -7.09
CA GLU A 66 14.27 4.21 -7.28
C GLU A 66 12.82 4.66 -7.22
N LEU A 67 12.05 4.24 -8.24
CA LEU A 67 10.60 4.31 -8.27
C LEU A 67 10.02 3.00 -7.74
N LEU A 68 9.22 3.08 -6.69
CA LEU A 68 8.57 1.93 -6.06
C LEU A 68 7.05 2.09 -6.17
N ALA A 69 6.36 1.10 -6.71
CA ALA A 69 4.91 1.01 -6.66
C ALA A 69 4.47 0.35 -5.34
N VAL A 70 3.45 0.91 -4.68
CA VAL A 70 2.94 0.45 -3.38
C VAL A 70 1.47 0.07 -3.53
N GLY A 71 1.16 -1.22 -3.45
CA GLY A 71 -0.21 -1.69 -3.71
C GLY A 71 -0.53 -1.79 -5.20
N SER A 72 -1.65 -2.43 -5.49
CA SER A 72 -2.33 -2.35 -6.79
C SER A 72 -3.13 -1.05 -6.89
N PRO A 73 -3.47 -0.57 -8.10
CA PRO A 73 -4.40 0.55 -8.27
C PRO A 73 -5.74 0.26 -7.59
N ASP A 74 -6.33 1.28 -6.96
CA ASP A 74 -7.63 1.14 -6.29
C ASP A 74 -8.73 0.75 -7.31
N TRP A 75 -9.57 -0.23 -6.98
CA TRP A 75 -10.65 -0.68 -7.89
C TRP A 75 -11.84 0.29 -7.83
N PRO A 76 -12.49 0.62 -8.98
CA PRO A 76 -12.31 0.05 -10.31
C PRO A 76 -11.31 0.79 -11.22
N PHE A 77 -11.10 2.10 -11.04
CA PHE A 77 -10.24 2.96 -11.87
C PHE A 77 -9.60 4.03 -10.98
N GLY A 78 -8.92 3.57 -9.94
CA GLY A 78 -8.41 4.42 -8.87
C GLY A 78 -6.93 4.71 -8.98
N SER A 79 -6.45 5.48 -8.02
CA SER A 79 -5.04 5.80 -7.92
C SER A 79 -4.21 4.62 -7.42
N GLN A 80 -2.91 4.68 -7.68
CA GLN A 80 -1.93 3.79 -7.08
C GLN A 80 -0.97 4.60 -6.23
N ASP A 81 -0.61 4.07 -5.05
CA ASP A 81 0.40 4.71 -4.22
C ASP A 81 1.80 4.35 -4.72
N GLY A 82 2.71 5.28 -4.54
CA GLY A 82 4.07 5.22 -5.03
C GLY A 82 5.04 5.81 -4.04
N GLN A 83 6.30 5.47 -4.24
CA GLN A 83 7.39 5.96 -3.43
C GLN A 83 8.63 6.17 -4.27
N ILE A 84 9.32 7.25 -3.97
CA ILE A 84 10.59 7.61 -4.58
C ILE A 84 11.65 7.53 -3.50
N VAL A 85 12.73 6.81 -3.76
CA VAL A 85 13.84 6.66 -2.83
C VAL A 85 15.12 7.09 -3.52
N LEU A 86 15.81 8.07 -2.93
CA LEU A 86 17.17 8.41 -3.31
C LEU A 86 18.14 7.68 -2.37
N LYS A 87 19.06 6.92 -2.96
CA LYS A 87 20.13 6.20 -2.26
C LYS A 87 21.49 6.78 -2.62
N LYS A 88 22.43 6.70 -1.68
CA LYS A 88 23.85 6.98 -1.87
C LYS A 88 24.64 5.76 -1.43
N ASN A 89 25.44 5.17 -2.32
CA ASN A 89 26.20 3.95 -2.06
C ASN A 89 25.34 2.81 -1.45
N GLY A 90 24.08 2.69 -1.91
CA GLY A 90 23.12 1.69 -1.43
C GLY A 90 22.34 2.06 -0.16
N PHE A 91 22.67 3.16 0.52
CA PHE A 91 21.94 3.63 1.70
C PHE A 91 20.90 4.67 1.32
N SER A 92 19.66 4.51 1.78
CA SER A 92 18.60 5.52 1.59
C SER A 92 18.97 6.83 2.26
N VAL A 93 19.10 7.87 1.44
CA VAL A 93 19.35 9.26 1.85
C VAL A 93 18.01 9.96 2.05
N CYS A 94 17.07 9.71 1.14
CA CYS A 94 15.79 10.36 1.13
C CYS A 94 14.68 9.43 0.61
N ARG A 95 13.46 9.63 1.10
CA ARG A 95 12.26 8.91 0.69
C ARG A 95 11.09 9.87 0.66
N SER A 96 10.31 9.82 -0.43
CA SER A 96 9.06 10.57 -0.57
C SER A 96 7.95 9.65 -1.05
N ASP A 97 6.81 9.70 -0.39
CA ASP A 97 5.61 8.98 -0.80
C ASP A 97 4.74 9.88 -1.69
N PHE A 98 4.02 9.28 -2.64
CA PHE A 98 3.11 9.99 -3.53
C PHE A 98 1.96 9.07 -3.98
N THR A 99 0.96 9.66 -4.61
CA THR A 99 -0.15 8.94 -5.22
C THR A 99 -0.21 9.28 -6.71
N LEU A 100 -0.16 8.27 -7.56
CA LEU A 100 -0.26 8.32 -9.02
C LEU A 100 -1.72 8.16 -9.44
N ARG A 101 -2.20 9.01 -10.36
CA ARG A 101 -3.51 8.87 -11.00
C ARG A 101 -3.29 8.60 -12.48
N ASN A 102 -3.54 7.37 -12.89
CA ASN A 102 -3.27 6.88 -14.24
C ASN A 102 -4.43 5.99 -14.75
N ASP A 103 -5.68 6.43 -14.55
CA ASP A 103 -6.90 5.73 -15.00
C ASP A 103 -6.97 4.23 -14.61
N GLY A 104 -6.52 3.91 -13.39
CA GLY A 104 -6.47 2.53 -12.90
C GLY A 104 -5.38 1.64 -13.52
N ILE A 105 -4.51 2.18 -14.37
CA ILE A 105 -3.34 1.48 -14.94
C ILE A 105 -2.24 1.38 -13.87
N MET A 106 -1.51 0.26 -13.88
CA MET A 106 -0.34 0.07 -13.02
C MET A 106 0.79 1.02 -13.40
N MET A 107 1.49 1.51 -12.39
CA MET A 107 2.70 2.32 -12.50
C MET A 107 3.78 1.57 -13.27
N SER A 108 4.31 2.22 -14.31
CA SER A 108 5.43 1.76 -15.12
C SER A 108 6.59 2.76 -15.07
N GLU A 109 7.68 2.42 -15.75
CA GLU A 109 8.83 3.30 -15.99
C GLU A 109 8.50 4.51 -16.87
N ASP A 110 7.34 4.56 -17.52
CA ASP A 110 6.93 5.73 -18.32
C ASP A 110 6.27 6.80 -17.45
N ASN A 111 5.89 6.45 -16.22
CA ASN A 111 5.25 7.36 -15.27
C ASN A 111 6.25 8.23 -14.49
N TRP A 112 7.55 8.11 -14.77
CA TRP A 112 8.58 8.93 -14.16
C TRP A 112 9.65 9.34 -15.17
N ASP A 113 10.34 10.44 -14.87
CA ASP A 113 11.53 10.90 -15.56
C ASP A 113 12.50 11.46 -14.51
N VAL A 114 13.81 11.23 -14.71
CA VAL A 114 14.85 11.62 -13.75
C VAL A 114 15.90 12.47 -14.44
N GLU A 115 16.03 13.70 -13.97
CA GLU A 115 17.09 14.61 -14.38
C GLU A 115 18.06 14.85 -13.22
N TRP A 116 19.35 14.68 -13.49
CA TRP A 116 20.40 14.82 -12.49
C TRP A 116 21.05 16.20 -12.59
N GLU A 117 20.99 16.95 -11.49
CA GLU A 117 21.69 18.23 -11.33
C GLU A 117 22.88 18.10 -10.35
N GLU A 118 23.66 19.17 -10.23
CA GLU A 118 24.87 19.20 -9.39
C GLU A 118 24.60 18.95 -7.89
N ASP A 119 23.42 19.37 -7.38
CA ASP A 119 23.07 19.32 -5.96
C ASP A 119 21.85 18.44 -5.63
N LYS A 120 21.13 17.97 -6.65
CA LYS A 120 19.85 17.26 -6.51
C LYS A 120 19.52 16.37 -7.70
N ALA A 121 18.62 15.42 -7.47
CA ALA A 121 17.85 14.76 -8.53
C ALA A 121 16.47 15.41 -8.65
N VAL A 122 16.09 15.76 -9.87
CA VAL A 122 14.76 16.25 -10.22
C VAL A 122 13.98 15.09 -10.80
N ILE A 123 12.91 14.69 -10.11
CA ILE A 123 12.08 13.57 -10.52
C ILE A 123 10.69 14.07 -10.86
N THR A 124 10.29 13.87 -12.12
CA THR A 124 8.97 14.25 -12.62
C THR A 124 8.10 13.02 -12.67
N ILE A 125 6.91 13.07 -12.07
CA ILE A 125 5.92 12.00 -12.08
C ILE A 125 4.75 12.40 -12.98
N CYS A 126 4.48 11.55 -13.97
CA CYS A 126 3.49 11.77 -15.02
C CYS A 126 2.38 10.71 -14.94
N GLY A 127 1.13 11.13 -15.03
CA GLY A 127 -0.01 10.21 -15.11
C GLY A 127 -1.17 10.86 -15.86
N GLU A 128 -1.99 10.06 -16.54
CA GLU A 128 -3.01 10.56 -17.47
C GLU A 128 -4.06 11.48 -16.83
N GLU A 129 -4.36 11.28 -15.54
CA GLU A 129 -5.42 12.02 -14.83
C GLU A 129 -4.88 13.04 -13.81
N GLN A 130 -3.61 13.41 -13.92
CA GLN A 130 -3.02 14.43 -13.04
C GLN A 130 -2.06 15.35 -13.79
N LYS A 131 -1.81 16.52 -13.20
CA LYS A 131 -0.68 17.35 -13.61
C LYS A 131 0.62 16.71 -13.11
N ASP A 132 1.67 16.93 -13.87
CA ASP A 132 3.02 16.49 -13.50
C ASP A 132 3.40 17.02 -12.12
N LYS A 133 3.92 16.11 -11.30
CA LYS A 133 4.44 16.42 -9.96
C LYS A 133 5.94 16.32 -10.00
N ILE A 134 6.62 17.33 -9.45
CA ILE A 134 8.08 17.38 -9.46
C ILE A 134 8.59 17.23 -8.04
N PHE A 135 9.52 16.31 -7.85
CA PHE A 135 10.21 16.04 -6.61
C PHE A 135 11.66 16.47 -6.76
N LEU A 136 12.10 17.37 -5.89
CA LEU A 136 13.49 17.79 -5.78
C LEU A 136 14.12 17.03 -4.62
N LEU A 137 15.00 16.10 -4.92
CA LEU A 137 15.69 15.24 -3.95
C LEU A 137 17.14 15.69 -3.85
N TYR A 138 17.45 16.46 -2.82
CA TYR A 138 18.80 16.96 -2.59
C TYR A 138 19.71 15.86 -2.04
N TYR A 139 20.99 15.88 -2.42
CA TYR A 139 21.97 14.90 -1.97
C TYR A 139 22.28 14.97 -0.47
N ASP A 140 21.90 16.06 0.20
CA ASP A 140 21.95 16.23 1.64
C ASP A 140 20.78 15.57 2.40
N GLY A 141 19.81 15.00 1.67
CA GLY A 141 18.63 14.34 2.21
C GLY A 141 17.38 15.21 2.31
N LEU A 142 17.45 16.48 1.93
CA LEU A 142 16.26 17.34 1.88
C LEU A 142 15.37 16.99 0.68
N THR A 143 14.06 17.10 0.87
CA THR A 143 13.07 16.88 -0.20
C THR A 143 12.13 18.07 -0.30
N VAL A 144 11.91 18.53 -1.52
CA VAL A 144 10.88 19.54 -1.80
C VAL A 144 9.94 19.00 -2.88
N VAL A 145 8.65 18.95 -2.56
CA VAL A 145 7.61 18.54 -3.52
C VAL A 145 7.00 19.79 -4.14
N LYS A 146 7.12 19.92 -5.45
CA LYS A 146 6.48 20.99 -6.24
C LYS A 146 5.31 20.41 -7.03
N LYS A 147 4.14 21.04 -6.91
CA LYS A 147 2.89 20.56 -7.51
C LYS A 147 2.67 21.00 -8.96
N THR A 148 3.48 21.91 -9.51
CA THR A 148 3.30 22.43 -10.89
C THR A 148 4.59 23.07 -11.42
N LEU A 149 4.88 22.89 -12.71
CA LEU A 149 6.00 23.51 -13.45
C LEU A 149 6.01 25.05 -13.42
N ASN A 150 4.88 25.71 -13.12
CA ASN A 150 4.79 27.17 -13.10
C ASN A 150 5.60 27.84 -11.96
N GLU A 151 6.09 27.07 -10.98
CA GLU A 151 6.97 27.56 -9.90
C GLU A 151 8.46 27.27 -10.16
N ILE A 152 8.81 26.79 -11.36
CA ILE A 152 10.19 26.59 -11.79
C ILE A 152 10.46 27.63 -12.88
N SER A 153 10.77 28.86 -12.47
CA SER A 153 11.51 29.77 -13.35
C SER A 153 12.95 29.27 -13.39
N PHE A 154 13.22 28.32 -14.28
CA PHE A 154 14.57 28.08 -14.79
C PHE A 154 14.53 28.15 -16.31
N SER A 155 15.46 28.94 -16.84
CA SER A 155 15.63 29.14 -18.26
C SER A 155 16.09 27.85 -18.93
N GLY A 156 15.33 27.38 -19.92
CA GLY A 156 15.83 26.45 -20.92
C GLY A 156 15.24 25.05 -20.82
N PHE A 157 14.72 24.61 -21.96
CA PHE A 157 14.34 23.25 -22.33
C PHE A 157 12.94 22.75 -21.95
N VAL A 158 12.07 22.92 -22.95
CA VAL A 158 10.88 22.14 -23.26
C VAL A 158 11.31 20.75 -23.71
N PHE A 159 10.74 19.67 -23.15
CA PHE A 159 10.06 18.59 -23.88
C PHE A 159 9.70 17.45 -22.92
N CYS A 160 8.43 17.07 -22.85
CA CYS A 160 8.08 15.65 -22.90
C CYS A 160 6.95 15.51 -23.92
N MET A 161 7.27 14.80 -24.99
CA MET A 161 6.47 14.64 -26.19
C MET A 161 5.33 13.66 -25.91
N ILE A 162 4.14 14.06 -26.32
CA ILE A 162 3.01 13.17 -26.60
C ILE A 162 3.47 12.14 -27.63
N LEU A 163 3.32 10.85 -27.32
CA LEU A 163 3.16 9.78 -28.30
C LEU A 163 1.93 8.97 -27.94
#